data_AF-A0A382FZS6-F1
#
_entry.id   AF-A0A382FZS6-F1
#
_cell.length_a   1.000
_cell.length_b   1.000
_cell.length_c   1.000
_cell.angle_alpha   90.00
_cell.angle_beta   90.00
_cell.angle_gamma   90.00
#
_symmetry.space_group_name_H-M   'P 1'
#
loop_
_entity.id
_entity.type
_entity.pdbx_description
1 polymer ?
#
loop_
_entity_poly.entity_id
_entity_poly.type
_entity_poly.pdbx_seq_one_letter_code
_entity_poly.pdbx_strand_id
1 'polypeptide(L)' 'MHLTPREQEKLMVVVAADLARRRQARGVKLNHPESIAIITYEIFEGARD' A
#
# COMPACT_ATOMS: atom_id res chain seq x y z
N MET A 1 -8.11 -19.29 -4.19
CA MET A 1 -7.27 -18.54 -5.16
C MET A 1 -5.93 -19.24 -5.26
N HIS A 2 -5.33 -19.30 -6.46
CA HIS A 2 -3.97 -19.83 -6.66
C HIS A 2 -3.02 -18.66 -6.93
N LEU A 3 -2.67 -17.93 -5.87
CA LEU A 3 -1.84 -16.73 -5.97
C LEU A 3 -0.39 -17.10 -6.23
N THR A 4 0.20 -16.47 -7.24
CA THR A 4 1.65 -16.47 -7.45
C THR A 4 2.36 -15.74 -6.31
N PRO A 5 3.66 -16.03 -6.06
CA PRO A 5 4.44 -15.31 -5.04
C PRO A 5 4.37 -13.79 -5.22
N ARG A 6 4.42 -13.31 -6.47
CA ARG A 6 4.32 -11.88 -6.80
C ARG A 6 2.98 -11.27 -6.41
N GLU A 7 1.88 -12.01 -6.58
CA GLU A 7 0.56 -11.51 -6.16
C GLU A 7 0.46 -11.44 -4.64
N GLN A 8 1.07 -12.38 -3.91
CA GLN A 8 1.16 -12.32 -2.45
C GLN A 8 1.98 -11.12 -1.96
N GLU A 9 3.11 -10.82 -2.62
CA GLU A 9 3.91 -9.62 -2.32
C GLU A 9 3.12 -8.32 -2.54
N LYS A 10 2.31 -8.24 -3.60
CA LYS A 10 1.45 -7.07 -3.83
C LYS A 10 0.42 -6.88 -2.72
N LEU A 11 -0.10 -7.96 -2.13
CA LEU A 11 -0.99 -7.85 -0.97
C LEU A 11 -0.29 -7.22 0.24
N MET A 12 1.01 -7.45 0.43
CA MET A 12 1.78 -6.79 1.49
C MET A 12 1.85 -5.27 1.30
N VAL A 13 1.92 -4.79 0.05
CA VAL A 13 1.87 -3.35 -0.26
C VAL A 13 0.52 -2.76 0.13
N VAL A 14 -0.59 -3.47 -0.15
CA VAL A 14 -1.94 -3.03 0.23
C VAL A 14 -2.05 -2.86 1.75
N VAL A 15 -1.56 -3.83 2.52
CA VAL A 15 -1.56 -3.77 3.99
C VAL A 15 -0.69 -2.60 4.50
N ALA A 16 0.49 -2.40 3.92
CA ALA A 16 1.37 -1.30 4.28
C ALA A 16 0.72 0.07 3.99
N ALA A 17 0.03 0.21 2.85
CA ALA A 17 -0.67 1.44 2.47
C ALA A 17 -1.86 1.74 3.39
N ASP A 18 -2.67 0.73 3.75
CA ASP A 18 -3.76 0.89 4.72
C ASP A 18 -3.24 1.33 6.10
N LEU A 19 -2.18 0.69 6.60
CA LEU A 19 -1.54 1.09 7.86
C LEU A 19 -1.01 2.54 7.79
N ALA A 20 -0.36 2.92 6.69
CA ALA A 20 0.16 4.25 6.46
C ALA A 20 -0.97 5.30 6.44
N ARG A 21 -2.08 5.04 5.75
CA ARG A 21 -3.25 5.92 5.72
C ARG A 21 -3.88 6.09 7.11
N ARG A 22 -3.99 5.02 7.90
CA ARG A 22 -4.46 5.11 9.30
C ARG A 22 -3.55 5.97 10.16
N ARG A 23 -2.22 5.91 9.96
CA ARG A 23 -1.24 6.77 10.66
C ARG A 23 -1.39 8.23 10.22
N GLN A 24 -1.51 8.47 8.91
CA GLN A 24 -1.75 9.79 8.34
C GLN A 24 -3.03 10.43 8.88
N ALA A 25 -4.12 9.66 8.99
CA ALA A 25 -5.41 10.13 9.52
C ALA A 25 -5.34 10.56 10.99
N ARG A 26 -4.36 10.06 11.76
CA ARG A 26 -4.08 10.52 13.13
C ARG A 26 -3.19 11.76 13.19
N GLY A 27 -2.83 12.34 12.04
CA GLY A 27 -1.97 13.52 11.95
C GLY A 27 -0.47 13.23 12.02
N VAL A 28 -0.06 11.96 11.94
CA VAL A 28 1.36 11.58 11.94
C VAL A 28 1.95 11.84 10.55
N LYS A 29 3.10 12.53 10.49
CA LYS A 29 3.86 12.68 9.24
C LYS A 29 4.35 11.31 8.78
N LEU A 30 4.10 11.01 7.50
CA LEU A 30 4.52 9.75 6.91
C LEU A 30 6.05 9.66 6.86
N ASN A 31 6.56 8.48 7.18
CA ASN A 31 7.96 8.14 6.92
C ASN A 31 8.15 7.65 5.47
N HIS A 32 9.39 7.31 5.13
CA HIS A 32 9.76 6.90 3.78
C HIS A 32 8.99 5.67 3.27
N PRO A 33 8.98 4.50 3.97
CA PRO A 33 8.26 3.33 3.47
C PRO A 33 6.74 3.53 3.43
N GLU A 34 6.16 4.31 4.34
CA GLU A 34 4.73 4.64 4.32
C GLU A 34 4.34 5.46 3.09
N SER A 35 5.18 6.43 2.74
CA SER A 35 4.98 7.27 1.55
C SER A 35 5.05 6.42 0.28
N ILE A 36 6.03 5.53 0.19
CA ILE A 36 6.17 4.59 -0.95
C ILE A 36 4.96 3.65 -1.03
N ALA A 37 4.50 3.10 0.11
CA ALA A 37 3.39 2.16 0.13
C ALA A 37 2.11 2.80 -0.42
N ILE A 38 1.78 4.03 0.02
CA ILE A 38 0.61 4.76 -0.47
C ILE A 38 0.73 5.02 -1.97
N ILE A 39 1.85 5.59 -2.44
CA ILE A 39 2.04 5.89 -3.87
C ILE A 39 1.93 4.62 -4.73
N THR A 40 2.52 3.52 -4.28
CA THR A 40 2.49 2.25 -5.00
C THR A 40 1.08 1.68 -5.06
N TYR A 41 0.33 1.77 -3.95
CA TYR A 41 -1.07 1.36 -3.91
C TYR A 41 -1.93 2.17 -4.89
N GLU A 42 -1.78 3.50 -4.94
CA GLU A 42 -2.52 4.33 -5.91
C GLU A 42 -2.23 3.95 -7.36
N ILE A 43 -0.98 3.59 -7.68
CA ILE A 43 -0.62 3.12 -9.03
C ILE A 43 -1.26 1.75 -9.32
N PHE A 44 -1.31 0.85 -8.33
CA PHE A 44 -1.94 -0.46 -8.52
C PHE A 44 -3.44 -0.34 -8.77
N GLU A 45 -4.14 0.49 -8.00
CA GLU A 45 -5.57 0.74 -8.20
C GLU A 45 -5.82 1.51 -9.49
N GLY A 46 -5.01 2.52 -9.81
CA GLY A 46 -5.13 3.27 -11.07
C GLY A 46 -4.79 2.45 -12.32
N ALA A 47 -4.02 1.36 -12.20
CA ALA A 47 -3.81 0.39 -13.28
C ALA A 47 -4.92 -0.65 -13.36
N ARG A 48 -5.76 -0.75 -12.33
CA ARG A 48 -6.86 -1.71 -12.24
C ARG A 48 -8.19 -1.10 -12.71
N ASP A 49 -8.43 0.16 -12.38
CA ASP A 49 -9.55 0.98 -12.84
C ASP A 49 -9.42 1.31 -14.34
#